data_AF-R6VZD5-F1
#
_entry.id   AF-R6VZD5-F1
#
_cell.length_a   1.000
_cell.length_b   1.000
_cell.length_c   1.000
_cell.angle_alpha   90.00
_cell.angle_beta   90.00
_cell.angle_gamma   90.00
#
_symmetry.space_group_name_H-M   'P 1'
#
loop_
_entity.id
_entity.type
_entity.pdbx_description
1 polymer ?
#
loop_
_entity_poly.entity_id
_entity_poly.type
_entity_poly.pdbx_seq_one_letter_code
_entity_poly.pdbx_strand_id
1 'polypeptide(L)' 'MAHIGHPVTGDSVYGRKTNPFGLTGQCLFARYIGFRHPVTGEFMEFSGELPDFFINTLQKLRRSK' A
#
# COMPACT_ATOMS: atom_id res chain seq x y z
N MET A 1 6.50 -9.42 -1.34
CA MET A 1 7.68 -8.78 -1.97
C MET A 1 9.00 -9.09 -1.26
N ALA A 2 9.00 -9.31 0.07
CA ALA A 2 10.20 -9.76 0.79
C ALA A 2 10.83 -11.04 0.23
N HIS A 3 10.01 -12.03 -0.13
CA HIS A 3 10.47 -13.29 -0.76
C HIS A 3 11.28 -13.07 -2.05
N ILE A 4 10.97 -12.02 -2.82
CA ILE A 4 11.70 -11.68 -4.05
C ILE A 4 12.79 -10.62 -3.83
N GLY A 5 13.19 -10.37 -2.57
CA GLY A 5 14.27 -9.43 -2.23
C GLY A 5 13.86 -7.95 -2.11
N HIS A 6 12.56 -7.62 -2.24
CA HIS A 6 12.06 -6.24 -2.25
C HIS A 6 10.99 -6.00 -1.17
N PRO A 7 11.30 -6.10 0.13
CA PRO A 7 10.28 -5.99 1.17
C PRO A 7 9.55 -4.64 1.15
N VAL A 8 8.30 -4.66 1.64
CA VAL A 8 7.45 -3.45 1.69
C VAL A 8 7.98 -2.48 2.75
N THR A 9 8.05 -1.20 2.42
CA THR A 9 8.47 -0.14 3.34
C THR A 9 7.50 -0.04 4.52
N GLY A 10 8.02 0.03 5.76
CA GLY A 10 7.19 0.09 6.97
C GLY A 10 6.65 -1.26 7.46
N ASP A 11 7.02 -2.37 6.78
CA ASP A 11 6.75 -3.72 7.28
C ASP A 11 7.65 -4.07 8.47
N SER A 12 7.05 -4.23 9.65
CA SER A 12 7.77 -4.54 10.89
C SER A 12 8.20 -6.01 11.02
N VAL A 13 7.63 -6.91 10.22
CA VAL A 13 7.89 -8.35 10.29
C VAL A 13 8.89 -8.77 9.22
N TYR A 14 8.65 -8.36 7.97
CA TYR A 14 9.44 -8.79 6.82
C TYR A 14 10.29 -7.67 6.21
N GLY A 15 10.21 -6.45 6.74
CA GLY A 15 10.87 -5.27 6.21
C GLY A 15 12.15 -4.86 6.95
N ARG A 16 12.67 -3.69 6.55
CA ARG A 16 13.82 -3.08 7.22
C ARG A 16 13.37 -2.55 8.59
N LYS A 17 14.22 -2.70 9.60
CA LYS A 17 13.99 -2.13 10.94
C LYS A 17 13.98 -0.60 10.96
N THR A 18 14.59 0.02 9.96
CA THR A 18 14.64 1.49 9.84
C THR A 18 13.32 2.01 9.27
N ASN A 19 12.86 3.12 9.85
CA ASN A 19 11.63 3.80 9.43
C ASN A 19 11.91 5.27 9.06
N PRO A 20 12.62 5.53 7.94
CA PRO A 20 13.01 6.88 7.55
C PRO A 20 11.81 7.77 7.18
N PHE A 21 10.62 7.18 6.94
CA PHE A 21 9.44 7.90 6.52
C PHE A 21 8.42 8.14 7.65
N GLY A 22 8.66 7.60 8.85
CA GLY A 22 7.77 7.74 10.01
C GLY A 22 6.45 6.99 9.85
N LEU A 23 6.44 5.88 9.11
CA LEU A 23 5.24 5.08 8.87
C LEU A 23 4.85 4.28 10.11
N THR A 24 3.56 4.23 10.44
CA THR A 24 3.02 3.41 11.55
C THR A 24 2.71 1.97 11.13
N GLY A 25 2.94 1.62 9.86
CA GLY A 25 2.71 0.29 9.31
C GLY A 25 3.23 0.19 7.87
N GLN A 26 2.82 -0.89 7.19
CA GLN A 26 3.20 -1.13 5.79
C GLN A 26 2.70 0.01 4.89
N CYS A 27 3.58 0.53 4.03
CA CYS A 27 3.22 1.45 2.96
C CYS A 27 2.48 0.70 1.84
N LEU A 28 1.29 0.18 2.16
CA LEU A 28 0.48 -0.68 1.32
C LEU A 28 -0.97 -0.20 1.35
N PHE A 29 -1.62 -0.16 0.19
CA PHE A 29 -3.00 0.29 0.06
C PHE A 29 -3.71 -0.51 -1.04
N ALA A 30 -4.88 -1.06 -0.73
CA ALA A 30 -5.74 -1.73 -1.69
C ALA A 30 -6.56 -0.69 -2.47
N ARG A 31 -6.02 -0.23 -3.61
CA ARG A 31 -6.61 0.86 -4.41
C ARG A 31 -7.97 0.52 -5.03
N TYR A 32 -8.17 -0.75 -5.35
CA TYR A 32 -9.28 -1.24 -6.14
C TYR A 32 -9.64 -2.66 -5.69
N ILE A 33 -10.94 -2.97 -5.70
CA ILE A 33 -11.46 -4.31 -5.51
C ILE A 33 -12.60 -4.55 -6.50
N GLY A 34 -12.59 -5.71 -7.13
CA GLY A 34 -13.65 -6.16 -8.02
C GLY A 34 -14.08 -7.57 -7.64
N PHE A 35 -15.38 -7.82 -7.55
CA PHE A 35 -15.92 -9.13 -7.23
C PHE A 35 -17.34 -9.30 -7.78
N ARG A 36 -17.78 -10.55 -7.87
CA ARG A 36 -19.15 -10.88 -8.25
C ARG A 36 -20.03 -10.84 -7.00
N HIS A 37 -21.08 -10.03 -7.02
CA HIS A 37 -21.96 -9.89 -5.87
C HIS A 37 -22.59 -11.24 -5.52
N PRO A 38 -22.50 -11.70 -4.26
CA PRO A 38 -22.84 -13.08 -3.90
C PRO A 38 -24.33 -13.40 -4.03
N VAL A 39 -25.20 -12.38 -4.04
CA VAL A 39 -26.66 -12.56 -4.13
C VAL A 39 -27.18 -12.25 -5.54
N THR A 40 -26.75 -11.14 -6.15
CA THR A 40 -27.27 -10.71 -7.46
C THR A 40 -26.50 -11.30 -8.63
N GLY A 41 -25.27 -11.78 -8.41
CA GLY A 41 -24.41 -12.31 -9.45
C GLY A 41 -23.84 -11.24 -10.40
N GLU A 42 -24.08 -9.96 -10.14
CA GLU A 42 -23.52 -8.86 -10.94
C GLU A 42 -22.06 -8.62 -10.59
N PHE A 43 -21.26 -8.24 -11.59
CA PHE A 43 -19.89 -7.83 -11.35
C PHE A 43 -19.87 -6.40 -10.82
N MET A 44 -19.17 -6.18 -9.71
CA MET A 44 -19.08 -4.90 -9.04
C MET A 44 -17.62 -4.51 -8.87
N GLU A 45 -17.35 -3.21 -9.00
CA GLU A 45 -16.03 -2.62 -8.85
C GLU A 45 -16.06 -1.45 -7.89
N PHE A 46 -15.06 -1.37 -7.03
CA PHE A 46 -14.90 -0.27 -6.07
C PHE A 46 -13.45 0.21 -6.09
N SER A 47 -13.26 1.51 -5.89
CA SER A 47 -11.93 2.10 -5.83
C SER A 47 -11.88 3.18 -4.76
N GLY A 48 -10.78 3.26 -4.01
CA GLY A 48 -10.59 4.27 -2.95
C GLY A 48 -9.46 5.24 -3.28
N GLU A 49 -9.57 6.50 -2.85
CA GLU A 49 -8.47 7.46 -3.04
C GLU A 49 -7.22 7.08 -2.24
N LEU A 50 -6.06 7.51 -2.72
CA LEU A 50 -4.78 7.25 -2.03
C LEU A 50 -4.77 7.99 -0.68
N PRO A 51 -4.50 7.29 0.44
CA PRO A 51 -4.39 7.94 1.74
C PRO A 51 -3.22 8.93 1.81
N ASP A 52 -3.35 9.96 2.64
CA ASP A 52 -2.35 11.02 2.80
C ASP A 52 -0.96 10.49 3.16
N PHE A 53 -0.87 9.47 4.03
CA PHE A 53 0.42 8.87 4.40
C PHE A 53 1.17 8.33 3.17
N PHE A 54 0.43 7.76 2.22
CA PHE A 54 0.97 7.15 1.01
C PHE A 54 1.48 8.25 0.08
N ILE A 55 0.65 9.28 -0.14
CA ILE A 55 1.01 10.45 -0.97
C ILE A 55 2.24 11.15 -0.40
N ASN A 56 2.26 11.44 0.89
CA ASN A 56 3.37 12.10 1.57
C ASN A 56 4.67 11.30 1.45
N THR A 57 4.60 9.97 1.56
CA THR A 57 5.77 9.10 1.40
C THR A 57 6.30 9.13 -0.03
N LEU A 58 5.42 9.05 -1.03
CA LEU A 58 5.81 9.17 -2.45
C LEU A 58 6.46 10.53 -2.75
N GLN A 59 5.94 11.61 -2.19
CA GLN A 59 6.51 12.95 -2.38
C GLN A 59 7.92 13.05 -1.79
N LYS A 60 8.16 12.52 -0.59
CA LYS A 60 9.50 12.45 0.03
C LYS A 60 10.48 11.69 -0.87
N LEU A 61 10.06 10.55 -1.42
CA LEU A 61 10.89 9.73 -2.32
C LEU A 61 11.22 10.44 -3.63
N ARG A 62 10.25 11.16 -4.24
CA ARG A 62 10.47 11.91 -5.49
C ARG A 62 11.45 13.08 -5.33
N ARG A 63 11.49 13.70 -4.14
CA ARG A 63 12.41 14.80 -3.82
C ARG A 63 13.83 14.35 -3.49
N SER A 64 14.02 13.08 -3.12
CA SER A 64 15.31 12.51 -2.70
C SER A 64 16.19 12.08 -3.88
N LYS A 65 16.02 12.69 -5.06
CA LYS A 65 16.83 12.42 -6.26
C LYS A 65 18.01 13.38 -6.34
#